data_AF-A0A6J6MN49-F1
#
_entry.id   AF-A0A6J6MN49-F1
#
_cell.length_a   1.000
_cell.length_b   1.000
_cell.length_c   1.000
_cell.angle_alpha   90.00
_cell.angle_beta   90.00
_cell.angle_gamma   90.00
#
_symmetry.space_group_name_H-M   'P 1'
#
loop_
_entity.id
_entity.type
_entity.pdbx_description
1 polymer ?
#
loop_
_entity_poly.entity_id
_entity_poly.type
_entity_poly.pdbx_seq_one_letter_code
_entity_poly.pdbx_strand_id
1 'polypeptide(L)'
;MLCAGGSLALAAVAYCVQQPVWMVASEGTRLPSGLFTAMVSGVRDRPDPWASGFDVVSHALITSVFGPTISSGSADTLARMTTCPAADELLRRSVV
;
A
#
# COMPACT_ATOMS: atom_id res chain seq x y z
N MET A 1 2.25 -0.02 2.97
CA MET A 1 1.25 0.00 1.87
C MET A 1 1.03 -1.41 1.33
N LEU A 2 -0.09 -1.65 0.65
CA LEU A 2 -0.39 -2.89 -0.07
C LEU A 2 -0.20 -2.64 -1.56
N CYS A 3 0.58 -3.48 -2.24
CA CYS A 3 0.90 -3.38 -3.66
C CYS A 3 0.67 -4.72 -4.35
N ALA A 4 0.73 -4.77 -5.68
CA ALA A 4 0.68 -6.05 -6.40
C ALA A 4 1.85 -6.97 -5.99
N GLY A 5 1.62 -8.28 -6.05
CA GLY A 5 2.65 -9.29 -5.75
C GLY A 5 3.93 -9.08 -6.56
N GLY A 6 5.08 -9.24 -5.91
CA GLY A 6 6.41 -8.99 -6.47
C GLY A 6 6.91 -7.55 -6.27
N SER A 7 6.05 -6.60 -5.89
CA SER A 7 6.45 -5.21 -5.66
C SER A 7 7.46 -5.06 -4.50
N LEU A 8 7.36 -5.89 -3.47
CA LEU A 8 8.30 -5.86 -2.35
C LEU A 8 9.70 -6.30 -2.80
N ALA A 9 9.78 -7.36 -3.60
CA ALA A 9 11.05 -7.85 -4.14
C ALA A 9 11.70 -6.79 -5.04
N LEU A 10 10.92 -6.16 -5.93
CA LEU A 10 11.40 -5.08 -6.78
C LEU A 10 11.90 -3.87 -5.96
N ALA A 11 11.13 -3.44 -4.97
CA ALA A 11 11.51 -2.30 -4.13
C ALA A 11 12.77 -2.59 -3.29
N ALA A 12 12.92 -3.82 -2.79
CA ALA A 12 14.11 -4.25 -2.05
C ALA A 12 15.36 -4.28 -2.95
N VAL A 13 15.25 -4.80 -4.17
CA VAL A 13 16.36 -4.79 -5.14
C VAL A 13 16.72 -3.36 -5.53
N ALA A 14 15.73 -2.51 -5.83
CA ALA A 14 15.94 -1.10 -6.14
C ALA A 14 16.68 -0.37 -5.00
N TYR A 15 16.33 -0.66 -3.75
CA TYR A 15 17.06 -0.17 -2.59
C TYR A 15 18.53 -0.64 -2.60
N CYS A 16 18.79 -1.93 -2.83
CA CYS A 16 20.17 -2.46 -2.88
C CYS A 16 21.01 -1.82 -3.99
N VAL A 17 20.42 -1.54 -5.16
CA VAL A 17 21.11 -0.91 -6.30
C VAL A 17 21.04 0.63 -6.29
N GLN A 18 20.51 1.21 -5.21
CA GLN A 18 20.35 2.66 -5.04
C GLN A 18 19.56 3.33 -6.18
N GLN A 19 18.59 2.61 -6.74
CA GLN A 19 17.66 3.16 -7.72
C GLN A 19 16.43 3.75 -7.00
N PRO A 20 15.97 4.94 -7.42
CA PRO A 20 14.82 5.56 -6.80
C PRO A 20 13.54 4.76 -7.10
N VAL A 21 12.69 4.59 -6.08
CA VAL A 21 11.39 3.94 -6.20
C VAL A 21 10.30 5.00 -6.02
N TRP A 22 9.54 5.23 -7.07
CA TRP A 22 8.45 6.20 -7.06
C TRP A 22 7.11 5.52 -6.85
N MET A 23 6.31 6.13 -5.99
CA MET A 23 4.92 5.75 -5.78
C MET A 23 4.01 6.80 -6.39
N VAL A 24 3.07 6.35 -7.23
CA VAL A 24 1.96 7.19 -7.67
C VAL A 24 0.72 6.75 -6.90
N ALA A 25 0.27 7.60 -5.98
CA ALA A 25 -0.90 7.37 -5.15
C ALA A 25 -2.08 8.19 -5.69
N SER A 26 -3.15 7.51 -6.09
CA SER A 26 -4.41 8.16 -6.44
C SER A 26 -5.10 8.69 -5.19
N GLU A 27 -5.92 9.73 -5.37
CA GLU A 27 -6.81 10.19 -4.30
C GLU A 27 -7.79 9.08 -3.89
N GLY A 28 -8.16 9.04 -2.60
CA GLY A 28 -9.07 8.03 -2.06
C GLY A 28 -8.48 6.64 -1.81
N THR A 29 -7.19 6.41 -2.06
CA THR A 29 -6.54 5.10 -1.82
C THR A 29 -6.01 4.91 -0.39
N ARG A 30 -6.02 5.98 0.42
CA ARG A 30 -5.61 5.93 1.82
C ARG A 30 -6.77 5.46 2.70
N LEU A 31 -6.76 4.19 3.06
CA LEU A 31 -7.75 3.62 3.97
C LEU A 31 -7.55 4.10 5.43
N PRO A 32 -8.63 4.23 6.21
CA PRO A 32 -8.58 4.28 7.66
C PRO A 32 -7.73 3.15 8.25
N SER A 33 -7.01 3.44 9.35
CA SER A 33 -6.02 2.53 9.94
C SER A 33 -6.59 1.15 10.28
N GLY A 34 -7.82 1.10 10.82
CA GLY A 34 -8.50 -0.15 11.13
C GLY A 34 -8.76 -1.02 9.90
N LEU A 35 -9.30 -0.42 8.83
CA LEU A 35 -9.58 -1.11 7.55
C LEU A 35 -8.29 -1.59 6.90
N PHE A 36 -7.25 -0.75 6.88
CA PHE A 36 -5.94 -1.12 6.34
C PHE A 36 -5.32 -2.29 7.12
N THR A 37 -5.40 -2.26 8.45
CA THR A 37 -4.86 -3.34 9.30
C THR A 37 -5.58 -4.66 9.03
N ALA A 38 -6.91 -4.63 8.89
CA ALA A 38 -7.70 -5.79 8.54
C ALA A 38 -7.31 -6.35 7.15
N MET A 39 -7.11 -5.51 6.14
CA MET A 39 -6.64 -5.96 4.83
C MET A 39 -5.25 -6.60 4.89
N VAL A 40 -4.32 -5.99 5.65
CA VAL A 40 -2.97 -6.55 5.83
C VAL A 40 -3.02 -7.91 6.54
N SER A 41 -3.88 -8.08 7.56
CA SER A 41 -4.08 -9.38 8.21
C SER A 41 -4.59 -10.43 7.23
N GLY A 42 -5.57 -10.09 6.38
CA GLY A 42 -6.09 -10.99 5.36
C GLY A 42 -5.07 -11.43 4.30
N VAL A 43 -4.02 -10.64 4.08
CA VAL A 43 -2.89 -10.97 3.19
C VAL A 43 -1.85 -11.82 3.92
N ARG A 44 -1.47 -11.45 5.16
CA ARG A 44 -0.41 -12.12 5.93
C ARG A 44 -0.83 -13.45 6.54
N ASP A 45 -2.08 -13.59 6.95
CA ASP A 45 -2.57 -14.75 7.69
C ASP A 45 -3.05 -15.88 6.75
N ARG A 46 -2.84 -15.74 5.43
CA ARG A 46 -3.11 -16.84 4.49
C ARG A 46 -2.10 -17.98 4.67
N PRO A 47 -2.55 -19.25 4.56
CA PRO A 47 -1.65 -20.41 4.60
C PRO A 47 -0.56 -20.36 3.51
N ASP A 48 -0.92 -19.77 2.37
CA ASP A 48 -0.02 -19.44 1.27
C ASP A 48 -0.02 -17.90 1.10
N PRO A 49 0.99 -17.20 1.67
CA PRO A 49 1.08 -15.75 1.59
C PRO A 49 1.26 -15.23 0.15
N TRP A 50 1.94 -16.00 -0.70
CA TRP A 50 2.22 -15.65 -2.09
C TRP A 50 0.94 -15.72 -2.94
N ALA A 51 0.02 -16.63 -2.59
CA ALA A 51 -1.28 -16.75 -3.25
C ALA A 51 -2.25 -15.58 -2.99
N SER A 52 -1.89 -14.62 -2.14
CA SER A 52 -2.69 -13.40 -1.95
C SER A 52 -2.68 -12.48 -3.18
N GLY A 53 -1.63 -12.54 -4.00
CA GLY A 53 -1.42 -11.63 -5.12
C GLY A 53 -1.03 -10.20 -4.69
N PHE A 54 -0.81 -9.96 -3.40
CA PHE A 54 -0.46 -8.66 -2.84
C PHE A 54 0.79 -8.72 -1.95
N ASP A 55 1.61 -7.68 -2.04
CA ASP A 55 2.79 -7.50 -1.19
C ASP A 55 2.57 -6.36 -0.20
N VAL A 56 2.99 -6.58 1.04
CA VAL A 56 3.09 -5.52 2.06
C VAL A 56 4.44 -4.83 1.90
N VAL A 57 4.45 -3.62 1.34
CA VAL A 57 5.67 -2.84 1.10
C VAL A 57 5.84 -1.75 2.16
N SER A 58 7.06 -1.61 2.68
CA SER A 58 7.41 -0.58 3.65
C SER A 58 7.50 0.79 2.99
N HIS A 59 7.07 1.84 3.70
CA HIS A 59 7.21 3.22 3.22
C HIS A 59 8.68 3.66 3.12
N ALA A 60 9.57 3.04 3.89
CA ALA A 60 11.00 3.34 3.87
C ALA A 60 11.69 2.99 2.53
N LEU A 61 11.05 2.16 1.71
CA LEU A 61 11.57 1.79 0.39
C LEU A 61 11.15 2.79 -0.71
N ILE A 62 10.29 3.76 -0.41
CA ILE A 62 9.80 4.76 -1.37
C ILE A 62 10.60 6.05 -1.24
N THR A 63 11.14 6.51 -2.36
CA THR A 63 11.91 7.75 -2.41
C THR A 63 11.03 8.96 -2.66
N SER A 64 10.05 8.82 -3.56
CA SER A 64 9.15 9.92 -3.93
C SER A 64 7.72 9.44 -4.10
N VAL A 65 6.78 10.30 -3.71
CA VAL A 65 5.35 10.08 -3.81
C VAL A 65 4.74 11.18 -4.68
N PHE A 66 3.90 10.76 -5.63
CA PHE A 66 3.16 11.64 -6.55
C PHE A 66 1.67 11.34 -6.45
N GLY A 67 0.83 12.35 -6.62
CA GLY A 67 -0.61 12.18 -6.63
C GLY A 67 -1.33 13.41 -7.19
N PRO A 68 -2.66 13.37 -7.34
CA PRO A 68 -3.43 14.47 -7.91
C PRO A 68 -3.25 15.80 -7.17
N THR A 69 -3.05 15.72 -5.84
CA THR A 69 -2.85 16.86 -4.94
C THR A 69 -1.39 17.01 -4.48
N ILE A 70 -0.49 16.13 -4.93
CA ILE A 70 0.91 16.06 -4.50
C ILE A 70 1.80 16.05 -5.75
N SER A 71 2.44 17.18 -6.05
CA SER A 71 3.40 17.29 -7.16
C SER A 71 4.73 16.60 -6.87
N SER A 72 5.15 16.55 -5.61
CA SER A 72 6.24 15.71 -5.11
C SER A 72 6.16 15.65 -3.58
N GLY A 73 6.31 14.46 -3.01
CA GLY A 73 6.27 14.23 -1.57
C GLY A 73 7.23 13.11 -1.15
N SER A 74 7.54 13.06 0.14
CA SER A 74 8.24 11.92 0.74
C SER A 74 7.24 10.88 1.24
N ALA A 75 7.74 9.75 1.74
CA ALA A 75 6.95 8.76 2.47
C ALA A 75 6.05 9.37 3.56
N ASP A 76 6.51 10.41 4.27
CA ASP A 76 5.71 11.09 5.31
C ASP A 76 4.51 11.85 4.75
N THR A 77 4.55 12.24 3.47
CA THR A 77 3.41 12.89 2.82
C THR A 77 2.20 11.95 2.79
N LEU A 78 2.41 10.64 2.62
CA LEU A 78 1.33 9.64 2.67
C LEU A 78 0.63 9.60 4.03
N ALA A 79 1.36 9.80 5.13
CA ALA A 79 0.78 9.78 6.47
C ALA A 79 -0.16 10.97 6.70
N ARG A 80 0.10 12.10 6.04
CA ARG A 80 -0.67 13.36 6.15
C ARG A 80 -1.85 13.46 5.18
N MET A 81 -1.94 12.58 4.19
CA MET A 81 -3.07 12.57 3.26
C MET A 81 -4.38 12.30 4.00
N THR A 82 -5.47 12.92 3.55
CA THR A 82 -6.81 12.62 4.07
C THR A 82 -7.13 11.14 3.84
N THR A 83 -7.71 10.48 4.85
CA THR A 83 -8.26 9.13 4.67
C THR A 83 -9.45 9.21 3.73
N CYS A 84 -9.68 8.16 2.95
CA CYS A 84 -10.97 7.95 2.31
C CYS A 84 -12.07 7.82 3.38
N PRO A 85 -13.33 8.17 3.05
CA PRO A 85 -14.48 7.84 3.89
C PRO A 85 -14.50 6.33 4.19
N ALA A 86 -14.96 5.95 5.38
CA ALA A 86 -15.16 4.55 5.72
C ALA A 86 -16.29 3.98 4.85
N ALA A 87 -16.00 2.86 4.20
CA ALA A 87 -16.90 2.10 3.33
C ALA A 87 -16.96 0.66 3.85
N ASP A 88 -17.51 0.49 5.05
CA ASP A 88 -17.48 -0.78 5.81
C ASP A 88 -18.24 -1.91 5.09
N GLU A 89 -19.18 -1.55 4.20
CA GLU A 89 -19.88 -2.47 3.30
C GLU A 89 -18.94 -3.25 2.38
N LEU A 90 -17.78 -2.71 2.02
CA LEU A 90 -16.78 -3.40 1.20
C LEU A 90 -16.04 -4.50 1.95
N LEU A 91 -16.09 -4.50 3.29
CA LEU A 91 -15.53 -5.57 4.11
C LEU A 91 -16.45 -6.78 4.23
N ARG A 92 -17.73 -6.66 3.84
CA ARG A 92 -18.61 -7.82 3.76
C ARG A 92 -18.13 -8.68 2.61
N ARG A 93 -17.39 -9.75 2.95
CA ARG A 93 -17.14 -10.85 2.00
C ARG A 93 -18.49 -11.28 1.47
N SER A 94 -18.69 -11.15 0.16
CA SER A 94 -19.88 -11.69 -0.49
C SER A 94 -19.97 -13.16 -0.11
N VAL A 95 -21.01 -13.52 0.65
CA VAL A 95 -21.27 -14.89 1.05
C VAL A 95 -21.42 -15.72 -0.22
N VAL A 96 -20.60 -16.77 -0.32
CA VAL A 96 -20.86 -17.97 -1.12
C VAL A 96 -20.97 -19.13 -0.15
#